data_AF-A0A9W2ZEQ1-F1
#
_entry.id   AF-A0A9W2ZEQ1-F1
#
_cell.length_a   1.000
_cell.length_b   1.000
_cell.length_c   1.000
_cell.angle_alpha   90.00
_cell.angle_beta   90.00
_cell.angle_gamma   90.00
#
_symmetry.space_group_name_H-M   'P 1'
#
loop_
_entity.id
_entity.type
_entity.pdbx_description
1 polymer ?
#
loop_
_entity_poly.entity_id
_entity_poly.type
_entity_poly.pdbx_seq_one_letter_code
_entity_poly.pdbx_strand_id
1 'polypeptide(L)'
;MFVCLTSWEDDCKEDLYQVVYDSLKHASRETYDTVALPALGMGGLSYPPYEVAMAMLRAIGRFFADTPRTTVKNIHISVHGVNESILRSFARSSILFSNLCNDKLAEFSYANWFLSLTMRLCRD
;
A
#
# COMPACT_ATOMS: atom_id res chain seq x y z
N MET A 1 4.36 14.86 -6.86
CA MET A 1 4.68 13.86 -7.90
C MET A 1 3.41 13.54 -8.68
N PHE A 2 3.46 13.51 -10.01
CA PHE A 2 2.37 12.96 -10.82
C PHE A 2 2.71 11.52 -11.16
N VAL A 3 1.73 10.63 -11.00
CA VAL A 3 1.84 9.20 -11.26
C VAL A 3 0.77 8.84 -12.28
N CYS A 4 1.15 8.12 -13.33
CA CYS A 4 0.23 7.59 -14.33
C CYS A 4 0.36 6.07 -14.36
N LEU A 5 -0.76 5.37 -14.26
CA LEU A 5 -0.82 3.92 -14.42
C LEU A 5 -1.43 3.61 -15.78
N THR A 6 -0.91 2.58 -16.43
CA THR A 6 -1.49 1.99 -17.63
C THR A 6 -2.66 1.09 -17.28
N SER A 7 -3.41 0.60 -18.27
CA SER A 7 -4.42 -0.45 -18.06
C SER A 7 -3.77 -1.75 -17.60
N TRP A 8 -4.53 -2.58 -16.88
CA TRP A 8 -4.05 -3.89 -16.44
C TRP A 8 -3.73 -4.80 -17.62
N GLU A 9 -2.45 -5.13 -17.75
CA GLU A 9 -1.91 -6.23 -18.53
C GLU A 9 -1.03 -7.07 -17.58
N ASP A 10 -0.85 -8.38 -17.82
CA ASP A 10 -0.22 -9.30 -16.85
C ASP A 10 1.20 -8.88 -16.39
N ASP A 11 1.89 -8.04 -17.18
CA ASP A 11 3.22 -7.50 -16.89
C ASP A 11 3.22 -6.18 -16.08
N CYS A 12 2.07 -5.55 -15.84
CA CYS A 12 1.96 -4.24 -15.16
C CYS A 12 2.08 -4.29 -13.61
N LYS A 13 2.38 -5.46 -13.04
CA LYS A 13 2.58 -5.63 -11.58
C LYS A 13 3.78 -4.84 -11.07
N GLU A 14 4.85 -4.81 -11.86
CA GLU A 14 6.08 -4.09 -11.49
C GLU A 14 5.90 -2.57 -11.59
N ASP A 15 5.04 -2.09 -12.48
CA ASP A 15 4.74 -0.65 -12.60
C ASP A 15 4.09 -0.11 -11.34
N LEU A 16 3.07 -0.80 -10.82
CA LEU A 16 2.39 -0.40 -9.58
C LEU A 16 3.34 -0.47 -8.38
N TYR A 17 4.16 -1.52 -8.31
CA TYR A 17 5.18 -1.67 -7.28
C TYR A 17 6.16 -0.48 -7.29
N GLN A 18 6.72 -0.16 -8.45
CA GLN A 18 7.73 0.88 -8.62
C GLN A 18 7.16 2.27 -8.29
N VAL A 19 5.94 2.54 -8.75
CA VAL A 19 5.20 3.77 -8.44
C VAL A 19 5.04 3.97 -6.94
N VAL A 20 4.64 2.93 -6.20
CA VAL A 20 4.44 3.02 -4.75
C VAL A 20 5.78 3.22 -4.04
N TYR A 21 6.80 2.46 -4.44
CA TYR A 21 8.15 2.56 -3.88
C TYR A 21 8.74 3.96 -4.06
N ASP A 22 8.70 4.50 -5.27
CA ASP A 22 9.24 5.83 -5.58
C ASP A 22 8.46 6.94 -4.89
N SER A 23 7.15 6.79 -4.76
CA SER A 23 6.31 7.73 -3.99
C SER A 23 6.75 7.79 -2.52
N LEU A 24 7.05 6.65 -1.91
CA LEU A 24 7.53 6.60 -0.51
C LEU A 24 8.97 7.14 -0.38
N LYS A 25 9.85 6.86 -1.34
CA LYS A 25 11.20 7.44 -1.38
C LYS A 25 11.15 8.94 -1.51
N HIS A 26 10.29 9.47 -2.37
CA HIS A 26 10.08 10.90 -2.50
C HIS A 26 9.53 11.49 -1.20
N ALA A 27 8.50 10.89 -0.61
CA ALA A 27 7.93 11.39 0.64
C ALA A 27 8.95 11.43 1.80
N SER A 28 9.81 10.42 1.89
CA SER A 28 10.91 10.37 2.84
C SER A 28 11.95 11.47 2.61
N ARG A 29 12.31 11.75 1.35
CA ARG A 29 13.23 12.84 0.98
C ARG A 29 12.67 14.21 1.33
N GLU A 30 11.37 14.41 1.13
CA GLU A 30 10.64 15.63 1.50
C GLU A 30 10.30 15.70 3.00
N THR A 31 10.79 14.74 3.80
CA THR A 31 10.64 14.69 5.26
C THR A 31 9.19 14.57 5.77
N TYR A 32 8.28 14.05 4.95
CA TYR A 32 6.93 13.74 5.40
C TYR A 32 6.93 12.56 6.38
N ASP A 33 6.03 12.60 7.35
CA ASP A 33 5.84 11.55 8.35
C ASP A 33 4.72 10.57 8.00
N THR A 34 3.79 10.98 7.14
CA THR A 34 2.55 10.27 6.86
C THR A 34 2.26 10.31 5.37
N VAL A 35 1.95 9.16 4.79
CA VAL A 35 1.59 9.03 3.37
C VAL A 35 0.25 8.31 3.27
N ALA A 36 -0.68 8.89 2.53
CA ALA A 36 -1.93 8.22 2.16
C ALA A 36 -1.86 7.76 0.70
N LEU A 37 -2.07 6.47 0.46
CA LEU A 37 -2.11 5.84 -0.85
C LEU A 37 -3.53 5.33 -1.13
N PRO A 38 -4.20 5.75 -2.19
CA PRO A 38 -5.43 5.08 -2.60
C PRO A 38 -5.10 3.67 -3.11
N ALA A 39 -6.10 2.81 -3.14
CA ALA A 39 -5.97 1.49 -3.72
C ALA A 39 -5.95 1.62 -5.27
N LEU A 40 -4.75 1.87 -5.79
CA LEU A 40 -4.46 2.31 -7.16
C LEU A 40 -4.83 1.26 -8.22
N GLY A 41 -5.25 1.71 -9.40
CA GLY A 41 -5.51 0.84 -10.56
C GLY A 41 -6.83 0.06 -10.55
N MET A 42 -7.54 0.00 -9.42
CA MET A 42 -8.80 -0.79 -9.30
C MET A 42 -10.07 -0.08 -9.79
N GLY A 43 -9.92 1.10 -10.40
CA GLY A 43 -11.01 1.81 -11.08
C GLY A 43 -11.13 1.39 -12.54
N GLY A 44 -11.11 2.36 -13.45
CA GLY A 44 -11.19 2.12 -14.89
C GLY A 44 -9.98 1.42 -15.53
N LEU A 45 -8.96 1.06 -14.75
CA LEU A 45 -7.76 0.36 -15.23
C LEU A 45 -7.80 -1.16 -14.98
N SER A 46 -8.86 -1.66 -14.33
CA SER A 46 -9.15 -3.11 -14.19
C SER A 46 -8.09 -3.95 -13.47
N TYR A 47 -7.28 -3.36 -12.58
CA TYR A 47 -6.31 -4.13 -11.82
C TYR A 47 -7.00 -5.12 -10.85
N PRO A 48 -6.59 -6.40 -10.80
CA PRO A 48 -7.11 -7.38 -9.84
C PRO A 48 -6.81 -6.97 -8.40
N PRO A 49 -7.78 -6.98 -7.48
CA PRO A 49 -7.59 -6.47 -6.12
C PRO A 49 -6.49 -7.16 -5.32
N TYR A 50 -6.31 -8.46 -5.52
CA TYR A 50 -5.25 -9.23 -4.86
C TYR A 50 -3.85 -8.77 -5.31
N GLU A 51 -3.68 -8.54 -6.61
CA GLU A 51 -2.40 -8.14 -7.20
C GLU A 51 -2.03 -6.72 -6.77
N VAL A 52 -3.01 -5.81 -6.71
CA VAL A 52 -2.82 -4.45 -6.20
C VAL A 52 -2.37 -4.47 -4.75
N ALA A 53 -3.11 -5.18 -3.89
CA ALA A 53 -2.76 -5.29 -2.48
C ALA A 53 -1.35 -5.87 -2.29
N MET A 54 -1.01 -6.93 -3.03
CA MET A 54 0.31 -7.56 -2.97
C MET A 54 1.42 -6.60 -3.42
N ALA A 55 1.27 -5.94 -4.56
CA ALA A 55 2.26 -5.02 -5.11
C ALA A 55 2.51 -3.84 -4.15
N MET A 56 1.45 -3.21 -3.63
CA MET A 56 1.55 -2.11 -2.68
C MET A 56 2.25 -2.54 -1.39
N LEU A 57 1.85 -3.67 -0.80
CA LEU A 57 2.44 -4.18 0.44
C LEU A 57 3.91 -4.57 0.25
N ARG A 58 4.26 -5.24 -0.86
CA ARG A 58 5.65 -5.56 -1.20
C ARG A 58 6.50 -4.30 -1.36
N ALA A 59 5.98 -3.27 -2.02
CA ALA A 59 6.69 -1.99 -2.20
C ALA A 59 6.94 -1.30 -0.86
N ILE A 60 5.92 -1.25 0.01
CA ILE A 60 6.04 -0.73 1.37
C ILE A 60 7.09 -1.51 2.17
N GLY A 61 7.01 -2.84 2.16
CA GLY A 61 7.96 -3.71 2.87
C GLY A 61 9.40 -3.48 2.42
N ARG A 62 9.62 -3.42 1.10
CA ARG A 62 10.94 -3.18 0.53
C ARG A 62 11.45 -1.77 0.83
N PHE A 63 10.60 -0.75 0.73
CA PHE A 63 10.96 0.63 1.06
C PHE A 63 11.52 0.74 2.48
N PHE A 64 10.87 0.12 3.47
CA PHE A 64 11.36 0.15 4.85
C PHE A 64 12.64 -0.66 5.06
N ALA A 65 12.83 -1.75 4.32
CA ALA A 65 14.08 -2.51 4.34
C ALA A 65 15.26 -1.69 3.75
N ASP A 66 15.03 -1.04 2.61
CA ASP A 66 16.06 -0.26 1.91
C ASP A 66 16.32 1.12 2.54
N THR A 67 15.34 1.67 3.26
CA THR A 67 15.40 3.03 3.83
C THR A 67 15.18 3.01 5.34
N PRO A 68 16.08 2.40 6.13
CA PRO A 68 15.89 2.23 7.56
C PRO A 68 15.87 3.56 8.33
N ARG A 69 16.37 4.67 7.78
CA ARG A 69 16.34 6.02 8.38
C ARG A 69 15.27 6.95 7.79
N THR A 70 14.17 6.39 7.30
CA THR A 70 13.06 7.17 6.74
C THR A 70 12.35 8.02 7.80
N THR A 71 11.85 9.20 7.40
CA THR A 71 10.94 10.03 8.20
C THR A 71 9.49 9.52 8.17
N VAL A 72 9.12 8.73 7.16
CA VAL A 72 7.77 8.18 6.99
C VAL A 72 7.51 7.13 8.07
N LYS A 73 6.50 7.37 8.90
CA LYS A 73 6.08 6.52 10.03
C LYS A 73 4.74 5.85 9.81
N ASN A 74 3.81 6.57 9.17
CA ASN A 74 2.44 6.12 8.97
C ASN A 74 2.14 6.01 7.48
N ILE A 75 1.63 4.85 7.04
CA ILE A 75 1.14 4.68 5.68
C ILE A 75 -0.33 4.27 5.77
N HIS A 76 -1.21 5.09 5.20
CA HIS A 76 -2.64 4.81 5.13
C HIS A 76 -2.99 4.34 3.73
N ILE A 77 -3.54 3.14 3.60
CA ILE A 77 -4.11 2.66 2.35
C ILE A 77 -5.61 2.93 2.39
N SER A 78 -6.06 3.85 1.54
CA SER A 78 -7.47 4.18 1.40
C SER A 78 -8.11 3.29 0.35
N VAL A 79 -9.04 2.44 0.79
CA VAL A 79 -9.83 1.59 -0.10
C VAL A 79 -11.22 2.20 -0.23
N HIS A 80 -11.56 2.67 -1.44
CA HIS A 80 -12.89 3.18 -1.76
C HIS A 80 -13.69 2.10 -2.51
N GLY A 81 -14.78 1.61 -1.91
CA GLY A 81 -15.70 0.72 -2.62
C GLY A 81 -16.52 -0.21 -1.73
N VAL A 82 -17.81 -0.28 -2.04
CA VAL A 82 -18.86 -1.14 -1.44
C VAL A 82 -18.62 -2.65 -1.70
N ASN A 83 -17.61 -2.99 -2.50
CA ASN A 83 -17.32 -4.37 -2.89
C ASN A 83 -16.45 -5.10 -1.85
N GLU A 84 -17.09 -6.07 -1.19
CA GLU A 84 -16.49 -6.97 -0.21
C GLU A 84 -15.22 -7.68 -0.73
N SER A 85 -15.12 -7.91 -2.05
CA SER A 85 -13.98 -8.57 -2.68
C SER A 85 -12.67 -7.80 -2.51
N ILE A 86 -12.69 -6.46 -2.65
CA ILE A 86 -11.50 -5.63 -2.50
C ILE A 86 -11.05 -5.62 -1.04
N LEU A 87 -12.01 -5.42 -0.13
CA LEU A 87 -11.75 -5.45 1.31
C LEU A 87 -11.15 -6.78 1.74
N ARG A 88 -11.71 -7.89 1.25
CA ARG A 88 -11.22 -9.24 1.53
C ARG A 88 -9.82 -9.48 0.97
N SER A 89 -9.52 -8.99 -0.22
CA SER A 89 -8.17 -9.08 -0.82
C SER A 89 -7.14 -8.31 0.02
N PHE A 90 -7.42 -7.06 0.39
CA PHE A 90 -6.52 -6.30 1.25
C PHE A 90 -6.39 -6.91 2.65
N ALA A 91 -7.48 -7.37 3.26
CA ALA A 91 -7.43 -8.05 4.55
C ALA A 91 -6.56 -9.32 4.49
N ARG A 92 -6.74 -10.16 3.48
CA ARG A 92 -5.98 -11.39 3.30
C ARG A 92 -4.49 -11.12 3.03
N SER A 93 -4.19 -10.17 2.15
CA SER A 93 -2.82 -9.82 1.80
C SER A 93 -2.06 -9.21 2.99
N SER A 94 -2.74 -8.41 3.82
CA SER A 94 -2.14 -7.86 5.05
C SER A 94 -1.80 -8.94 6.07
N ILE A 95 -2.65 -9.95 6.27
CA ILE A 95 -2.34 -11.08 7.17
C ILE A 95 -1.10 -11.83 6.66
N LEU A 96 -1.04 -12.08 5.34
CA LEU A 96 0.13 -12.71 4.72
C LEU A 96 1.38 -11.84 4.93
N PHE A 97 1.25 -10.53 4.76
CA PHE A 97 2.35 -9.58 4.93
C PHE A 97 2.85 -9.51 6.38
N SER A 98 1.95 -9.52 7.37
CA SER A 98 2.33 -9.58 8.79
C SER A 98 3.16 -10.83 9.09
N ASN A 99 2.76 -12.00 8.57
CA ASN A 99 3.51 -13.25 8.72
C ASN A 99 4.88 -13.21 8.03
N LEU A 100 5.02 -12.44 6.96
CA LEU A 100 6.29 -12.28 6.23
C LEU A 100 7.26 -11.31 6.92
N CYS A 101 6.76 -10.39 7.76
CA CYS A 101 7.56 -9.27 8.25
C CYS A 101 7.96 -9.29 9.74
N ASN A 102 7.68 -10.36 10.51
CA ASN A 102 8.05 -10.52 11.94
C ASN A 102 8.07 -9.16 12.71
N ASP A 103 6.89 -8.72 13.19
CA ASP A 103 6.66 -7.52 14.02
C ASP A 103 6.36 -6.18 13.31
N LYS A 104 5.64 -6.20 12.17
CA LYS A 104 5.01 -4.97 11.62
C LYS A 104 3.49 -5.03 11.78
N LEU A 105 2.94 -4.15 12.61
CA LEU A 105 1.51 -4.13 12.93
C LEU A 105 0.73 -3.40 11.82
N ALA A 106 -0.01 -4.17 11.01
CA ALA A 106 -1.07 -3.63 10.18
C ALA A 106 -2.32 -3.43 11.07
N GLU A 107 -2.66 -2.19 11.37
CA GLU A 107 -3.87 -1.85 12.11
C GLU A 107 -5.01 -1.54 11.13
N PHE A 108 -6.09 -2.30 11.23
CA PHE A 108 -7.29 -2.06 10.43
C PHE A 108 -8.20 -1.10 11.19
N SER A 109 -8.59 0.00 10.55
CA SER A 109 -9.62 0.89 11.06
C SER A 109 -10.75 1.02 10.06
N TYR A 110 -11.96 0.70 10.50
CA TYR A 110 -13.18 0.87 9.72
C TYR A 110 -13.85 2.17 10.18
N ALA A 111 -13.95 3.16 9.29
CA ALA A 111 -14.64 4.41 9.59
C ALA A 111 -15.63 4.75 8.46
N ASN A 112 -16.93 4.82 8.79
CA ASN A 112 -18.00 5.34 7.93
C ASN A 112 -17.87 5.00 6.44
N TRP A 113 -18.00 3.72 6.05
CA TRP A 113 -17.98 3.23 4.66
C TRP A 113 -16.64 3.33 3.91
N PHE A 114 -15.56 3.78 4.57
CA PHE A 114 -14.20 3.70 4.08
C PHE A 114 -13.40 2.73 4.97
N LEU A 115 -12.80 1.71 4.35
CA LEU A 115 -11.77 0.93 5.03
C LEU A 115 -10.45 1.69 4.89
N SER A 116 -9.93 2.16 6.02
CA SER A 116 -8.57 2.68 6.12
C SER A 116 -7.70 1.59 6.71
N LEU A 117 -6.85 1.00 5.89
CA LEU A 117 -5.80 0.14 6.37
C LEU A 117 -4.63 1.05 6.78
N THR A 118 -4.38 1.16 8.08
CA THR A 118 -3.25 1.91 8.59
C THR A 118 -2.11 0.94 8.88
N MET A 119 -1.06 1.03 8.11
CA MET A 119 0.18 0.34 8.43
C MET A 119 1.03 1.27 9.28
N ARG A 120 1.18 0.91 10.56
CA ARG A 120 2.10 1.57 11.47
C ARG A 120 3.32 0.69 11.65
N LEU A 121 4.50 1.27 11.45
CA LEU A 121 5.68 0.66 12.01
C LEU A 121 5.79 1.06 13.48
N CYS A 122 5.55 0.10 14.36
CA CYS A 122 6.14 0.15 15.68
C CYS A 122 7.65 -0.01 15.51
N ARG A 123 8.39 1.04 15.83
CA ARG A 123 9.78 0.90 16.26
C ARG A 123 9.81 1.29 17.72
N ASP A 124 10.42 0.42 18.52
CA ASP A 124 10.78 0.66 19.91
C ASP A 124 11.71 1.88 20.05
#